data_AF-A0A0C2YP53-F1
#
_entry.id   AF-A0A0C2YP53-F1
#
_cell.length_a   1.000
_cell.length_b   1.000
_cell.length_c   1.000
_cell.angle_alpha   90.00
_cell.angle_beta   90.00
_cell.angle_gamma   90.00
#
_symmetry.space_group_name_H-M   'P 1'
#
loop_
_entity.id
_entity.type
_entity.pdbx_description
1 polymer ?
#
loop_
_entity_poly.entity_id
_entity_poly.type
_entity_poly.pdbx_seq_one_letter_code
_entity_poly.pdbx_strand_id
1 'polypeptide(L)'
;EARIWSQLCHENIAPLLGFATTFDASVSLVSPWQERGNAHDYVQDRVVDPRPLLLGVARGLNYLHSHASGPIVHGDIKGENVLIAGDGRALLTDFGFSFLAESSVAVTPRLRQGGTLKWMAPELFDSGAVSSVQSDIWAFGMTTLELFTRKAPFCDISSMVGVITRIMKGPPDRPA
;
A
#
# COMPACT_ATOMS: atom_id res chain seq x y z
N GLU A 1 -1.54 10.65 8.65
CA GLU A 1 -1.62 10.92 7.21
C GLU A 1 -1.06 12.29 6.79
N ALA A 2 -1.81 13.40 6.88
CA ALA A 2 -1.44 14.69 6.27
C ALA A 2 0.01 15.16 6.54
N ARG A 3 0.46 15.07 7.80
CA ARG A 3 1.83 15.45 8.20
C ARG A 3 2.91 14.63 7.51
N ILE A 4 2.70 13.33 7.34
CA ILE A 4 3.66 12.46 6.66
C ILE A 4 3.64 12.78 5.19
N TRP A 5 2.45 12.74 4.58
CA TRP A 5 2.26 12.91 3.16
C TRP A 5 2.78 14.27 2.65
N SER A 6 2.59 15.35 3.41
CA SER A 6 3.09 16.70 3.05
C SER A 6 4.62 16.81 2.98
N GLN A 7 5.36 15.86 3.55
CA GLN A 7 6.82 15.85 3.55
C GLN A 7 7.40 14.93 2.45
N LEU A 8 6.55 14.23 1.69
CA LEU A 8 6.97 13.31 0.65
C LEU A 8 7.06 14.02 -0.70
N CYS A 9 8.20 13.89 -1.36
CA CYS A 9 8.43 14.41 -2.70
C CYS A 9 9.26 13.41 -3.50
N HIS A 10 8.59 12.65 -4.36
CA HIS A 10 9.21 11.61 -5.17
C HIS A 10 8.34 11.30 -6.40
N GLU A 11 8.96 10.89 -7.51
CA GLU A 11 8.28 10.68 -8.80
C GLU A 11 7.23 9.56 -8.80
N ASN A 12 7.28 8.67 -7.81
CA ASN A 12 6.36 7.54 -7.59
C ASN A 12 5.50 7.70 -6.32
N ILE A 13 5.35 8.91 -5.81
CA ILE A 13 4.44 9.23 -4.70
C ILE A 13 3.43 10.26 -5.21
N ALA A 14 2.14 10.04 -5.00
CA ALA A 14 1.12 11.02 -5.35
C ALA A 14 1.36 12.31 -4.54
N PRO A 15 1.33 13.51 -5.15
CA PRO A 15 1.58 14.74 -4.41
C PRO A 15 0.34 15.17 -3.61
N LEU A 16 0.57 15.66 -2.39
CA LEU A 16 -0.45 16.35 -1.60
C LEU A 16 -0.38 17.85 -1.90
N LEU A 17 -1.42 18.41 -2.51
CA LEU A 17 -1.51 19.85 -2.80
C LEU A 17 -1.89 20.67 -1.56
N GLY A 18 -2.64 20.07 -0.64
CA GLY A 18 -3.06 20.72 0.59
C GLY A 18 -4.26 20.04 1.23
N PHE A 19 -5.04 20.82 1.98
CA PHE A 19 -6.27 20.37 2.61
C PHE A 19 -7.37 21.42 2.44
N ALA A 20 -8.63 20.99 2.52
CA ALA A 20 -9.81 21.83 2.49
C ALA A 20 -10.68 21.53 3.72
N THR A 21 -11.31 22.56 4.28
CA THR A 21 -12.19 22.46 5.47
C THR A 21 -13.63 22.89 5.19
N THR A 22 -13.91 23.37 3.98
CA THR A 22 -15.14 24.09 3.64
C THR A 22 -16.18 23.24 2.91
N PHE A 23 -15.86 22.00 2.53
CA PHE A 23 -16.73 21.17 1.70
C PHE A 23 -17.75 20.35 2.49
N ASP A 24 -17.44 19.90 3.71
CA ASP A 24 -18.30 18.96 4.46
C ASP A 24 -18.13 19.01 6.00
N ALA A 25 -17.65 20.13 6.54
CA ALA A 25 -17.27 20.26 7.96
C ALA A 25 -16.20 19.26 8.44
N SER A 26 -15.52 18.58 7.52
CA SER A 26 -14.36 17.71 7.78
C SER A 26 -13.09 18.31 7.16
N VAL A 27 -11.93 17.75 7.54
CA VAL A 27 -10.65 18.06 6.89
C VAL A 27 -10.47 17.08 5.72
N SER A 28 -10.59 17.58 4.49
CA SER A 28 -10.35 16.82 3.27
C SER A 28 -8.93 17.06 2.76
N LEU A 29 -8.23 16.01 2.33
CA LEU A 29 -6.92 16.11 1.68
C LEU A 29 -7.09 16.28 0.16
N VAL A 30 -6.27 17.14 -0.44
CA VAL A 30 -6.37 17.49 -1.86
C VAL A 30 -5.12 17.04 -2.59
N SER A 31 -5.28 16.24 -3.64
CA SER A 31 -4.22 15.77 -4.54
C SER A 31 -4.67 15.90 -6.00
N PRO A 32 -3.75 15.90 -6.99
CA PRO A 32 -4.15 15.94 -8.38
C PRO A 32 -4.90 14.67 -8.77
N TRP A 33 -6.02 14.85 -9.45
CA TRP A 33 -6.80 13.74 -10.01
C TRP A 33 -5.99 12.98 -11.06
N GLN A 34 -6.02 11.65 -10.99
CA GLN A 34 -5.36 10.77 -11.94
C GLN A 34 -6.41 10.08 -12.81
N GLU A 35 -6.60 10.54 -14.04
CA GLU A 35 -7.68 10.08 -14.93
C GLU A 35 -7.60 8.59 -15.29
N ARG A 36 -6.40 8.01 -15.24
CA ARG A 36 -6.18 6.57 -15.51
C ARG A 36 -6.53 5.68 -14.30
N GLY A 37 -6.98 6.26 -13.20
CA GLY A 37 -7.43 5.53 -12.01
C GLY A 37 -6.28 4.85 -11.26
N ASN A 38 -6.57 3.69 -10.70
CA ASN A 38 -5.64 2.90 -9.90
C ASN A 38 -5.07 1.70 -10.70
N ALA A 39 -3.97 1.12 -10.20
CA ALA A 39 -3.27 0.04 -10.87
C ALA A 39 -4.11 -1.25 -10.94
N HIS A 40 -4.97 -1.53 -9.96
CA HIS A 40 -5.84 -2.71 -9.96
C HIS A 40 -6.77 -2.72 -11.18
N ASP A 41 -7.44 -1.60 -11.44
CA ASP A 41 -8.33 -1.43 -12.59
C ASP A 41 -7.54 -1.28 -13.89
N TYR A 42 -6.42 -0.54 -13.85
CA TYR A 42 -5.62 -0.24 -15.03
C TYR A 42 -5.05 -1.50 -15.71
N VAL A 43 -4.60 -2.50 -14.93
CA VAL A 43 -4.05 -3.75 -15.48
C VAL A 43 -5.12 -4.73 -15.99
N GLN A 44 -6.41 -4.46 -15.78
CA GLN A 44 -7.48 -5.31 -16.32
C GLN A 44 -7.47 -5.32 -17.84
N ASP A 45 -7.02 -4.22 -18.46
CA ASP A 45 -6.62 -4.25 -19.86
C ASP A 45 -5.38 -5.15 -20.04
N ARG A 46 -5.55 -6.24 -20.79
CA ARG A 46 -4.51 -7.25 -21.00
C ARG A 46 -3.31 -6.73 -21.80
N VAL A 47 -3.45 -5.61 -22.51
CA VAL A 47 -2.29 -5.00 -23.20
C VAL A 47 -1.34 -4.30 -22.23
N VAL A 48 -1.81 -3.97 -21.02
CA VAL A 48 -0.99 -3.32 -20.00
C VAL A 48 -0.02 -4.33 -19.39
N ASP A 49 1.27 -4.02 -19.49
CA ASP A 49 2.34 -4.71 -18.79
C ASP A 49 2.46 -4.17 -17.36
N PRO A 50 2.31 -5.01 -16.31
CA PRO A 50 2.41 -4.54 -14.93
C PRO A 50 3.85 -4.25 -14.49
N ARG A 51 4.88 -4.72 -15.21
CA ARG A 51 6.29 -4.62 -14.77
C ARG A 51 6.76 -3.17 -14.54
N PRO A 52 6.49 -2.19 -15.43
CA PRO A 52 6.86 -0.79 -15.19
C PRO A 52 6.14 -0.19 -13.98
N LEU A 53 4.90 -0.58 -13.73
CA LEU A 53 4.13 -0.13 -12.57
C LEU A 53 4.76 -0.63 -11.28
N LEU A 54 5.08 -1.93 -11.22
CA LEU A 54 5.73 -2.56 -10.08
C LEU A 54 7.11 -1.98 -9.79
N LEU A 55 7.88 -1.62 -10.83
CA LEU A 55 9.14 -0.90 -10.66
C LEU A 55 8.90 0.47 -10.01
N GLY A 56 7.88 1.21 -10.44
CA GLY A 56 7.50 2.48 -9.83
C GLY A 56 7.10 2.33 -8.37
N VAL A 57 6.28 1.33 -8.04
CA VAL A 57 5.90 0.99 -6.66
C VAL A 57 7.13 0.68 -5.81
N ALA A 58 8.06 -0.14 -6.31
CA ALA A 58 9.29 -0.47 -5.61
C ALA A 58 10.18 0.76 -5.36
N ARG A 59 10.28 1.69 -6.33
CA ARG A 59 10.99 2.96 -6.13
C ARG A 59 10.33 3.84 -5.08
N GLY A 60 9.00 3.96 -5.12
CA GLY A 60 8.23 4.68 -4.11
C GLY A 60 8.43 4.10 -2.70
N LEU A 61 8.34 2.78 -2.56
CA LEU A 61 8.60 2.09 -1.29
C LEU A 61 10.02 2.29 -0.80
N ASN A 62 11.03 2.15 -1.67
CA ASN A 62 12.41 2.40 -1.31
C ASN A 62 12.60 3.83 -0.79
N TYR A 63 12.00 4.83 -1.44
CA TYR A 63 12.02 6.21 -0.97
C TYR A 63 11.42 6.39 0.43
N LEU A 64 10.30 5.72 0.74
CA LEU A 64 9.68 5.76 2.07
C LEU A 64 10.56 5.07 3.12
N HIS A 65 11.05 3.87 2.81
CA HIS A 65 11.84 3.06 3.73
C HIS A 65 13.24 3.65 3.99
N SER A 66 13.78 4.41 3.04
CA SER A 66 15.07 5.10 3.18
C SER A 66 14.93 6.58 3.61
N HIS A 67 13.78 6.97 4.16
CA HIS A 67 13.54 8.37 4.50
C HIS A 67 14.51 8.87 5.59
N ALA A 68 15.05 10.09 5.42
CA ALA A 68 16.18 10.58 6.21
C ALA A 68 15.89 10.71 7.72
N SER A 69 14.63 10.97 8.09
CA SER A 69 14.19 11.11 9.48
C SER A 69 13.81 9.77 10.14
N GLY A 70 14.07 8.65 9.46
CA GLY A 70 13.70 7.30 9.86
C GLY A 70 12.75 6.65 8.84
N PRO A 71 12.73 5.31 8.73
CA PRO A 71 11.88 4.61 7.78
C PRO A 71 10.39 4.93 7.96
N ILE A 72 9.71 5.23 6.86
CA ILE A 72 8.26 5.41 6.82
C ILE A 72 7.62 4.10 6.35
N VAL A 73 6.82 3.47 7.21
CA VAL A 73 5.98 2.32 6.86
C VAL A 73 4.71 2.84 6.20
N HIS A 74 4.34 2.31 5.03
CA HIS A 74 3.11 2.67 4.34
C HIS A 74 1.89 2.03 5.00
N GLY A 75 1.92 0.71 5.17
CA GLY A 75 0.94 -0.07 5.93
C GLY A 75 -0.30 -0.57 5.16
N ASP A 76 -0.48 -0.23 3.87
CA ASP A 76 -1.61 -0.69 3.05
C ASP A 76 -1.26 -0.66 1.55
N ILE A 77 -0.21 -1.38 1.17
CA ILE A 77 0.19 -1.51 -0.24
C ILE A 77 -0.71 -2.51 -0.96
N LYS A 78 -1.42 -2.03 -1.98
CA LYS A 78 -2.32 -2.80 -2.87
C LYS A 78 -2.54 -2.04 -4.18
N GLY A 79 -3.03 -2.70 -5.23
CA GLY A 79 -3.26 -2.09 -6.53
C GLY A 79 -4.20 -0.87 -6.50
N GLU A 80 -5.18 -0.86 -5.59
CA GLU A 80 -6.10 0.27 -5.38
C GLU A 80 -5.40 1.54 -4.86
N ASN A 81 -4.30 1.37 -4.11
CA ASN A 81 -3.53 2.47 -3.51
C ASN A 81 -2.31 2.86 -4.37
N VAL A 82 -2.32 2.46 -5.65
CA VAL A 82 -1.32 2.84 -6.66
C VAL A 82 -2.06 3.57 -7.78
N LEU A 83 -2.00 4.89 -7.81
CA LEU A 83 -2.60 5.69 -8.89
C LEU A 83 -1.72 5.69 -10.14
N ILE A 84 -2.34 5.88 -11.30
CA ILE A 84 -1.65 5.91 -12.59
C ILE A 84 -1.62 7.35 -13.13
N ALA A 85 -0.42 7.93 -13.17
CA ALA A 85 -0.18 9.25 -13.71
C ALA A 85 -0.55 9.34 -15.20
N GLY A 86 -0.79 10.55 -15.72
CA GLY A 86 -1.15 10.77 -17.13
C GLY A 86 -0.18 10.15 -18.14
N ASP A 87 1.11 10.09 -17.79
CA ASP A 87 2.20 9.47 -18.54
C ASP A 87 2.36 7.95 -18.31
N GLY A 88 1.46 7.33 -17.52
CA GLY A 88 1.45 5.90 -17.22
C GLY A 88 2.31 5.49 -16.02
N ARG A 89 2.89 6.44 -15.29
CA ARG A 89 3.74 6.16 -14.12
C ARG A 89 2.92 5.79 -12.89
N ALA A 90 3.41 4.84 -12.09
CA ALA A 90 2.78 4.46 -10.82
C ALA A 90 3.08 5.48 -9.70
N LEU A 91 2.06 5.84 -8.92
CA LEU A 91 2.11 6.77 -7.79
C LEU A 91 1.49 6.12 -6.55
N LEU A 92 2.25 5.90 -5.49
CA LEU A 92 1.70 5.47 -4.20
C LEU A 92 0.81 6.55 -3.59
N THR A 93 -0.31 6.16 -3.03
CA THR A 93 -1.28 7.05 -2.35
C THR A 93 -1.87 6.36 -1.11
N ASP A 94 -2.79 7.05 -0.43
CA ASP A 94 -3.47 6.60 0.79
C ASP A 94 -2.49 6.30 1.94
N PHE A 95 -2.00 7.38 2.56
CA PHE A 95 -1.07 7.34 3.69
C PHE A 95 -1.82 7.31 5.04
N GLY A 96 -3.09 6.88 5.04
CA GLY A 96 -3.94 6.79 6.23
C GLY A 96 -3.33 5.91 7.31
N PHE A 97 -2.67 4.82 6.90
CA PHE A 97 -2.01 3.87 7.80
C PHE A 97 -0.52 4.14 8.04
N SER A 98 0.07 5.14 7.39
CA SER A 98 1.52 5.32 7.40
C SER A 98 2.06 5.94 8.69
N PHE A 99 3.29 5.59 9.06
CA PHE A 99 3.99 6.11 10.25
C PHE A 99 5.52 5.97 10.15
N LEU A 100 6.22 6.74 10.99
CA LEU A 100 7.67 6.61 11.19
C LEU A 100 7.96 5.46 12.15
N ALA A 101 8.73 4.46 11.71
CA ALA A 101 9.05 3.27 12.49
C ALA A 101 9.79 3.58 13.80
N GLU A 102 10.59 4.65 13.84
CA GLU A 102 11.44 5.02 14.98
C GLU A 102 10.81 6.08 15.90
N SER A 103 9.63 6.59 15.60
CA SER A 103 9.03 7.66 16.41
C SER A 103 8.55 7.14 17.77
N SER A 104 9.17 7.63 18.84
CA SER A 104 8.84 7.34 20.25
C SER A 104 7.48 7.91 20.69
N VAL A 105 6.77 8.60 19.80
CA VAL A 105 5.37 8.94 20.00
C VAL A 105 4.56 7.68 19.76
N ALA A 106 4.60 6.80 20.77
CA ALA A 106 3.62 5.78 21.01
C ALA A 106 2.24 6.46 21.17
N VAL A 107 1.65 6.83 20.03
CA VAL A 107 0.21 6.66 19.87
C VAL A 107 0.02 5.20 20.26
N THR A 108 -0.57 4.98 21.43
CA THR A 108 -0.92 3.69 22.04
C THR A 108 -0.96 2.55 21.00
N PRO A 109 -0.42 1.35 21.29
CA PRO A 109 -0.52 0.16 20.44
C PRO A 109 -1.96 -0.37 20.40
N ARG A 110 -2.94 0.52 20.22
CA ARG A 110 -4.24 0.18 19.67
C ARG A 110 -3.94 -0.35 18.28
N LEU A 111 -3.86 -1.68 18.19
CA LEU A 111 -4.15 -2.48 17.01
C LEU A 111 -4.10 -1.62 15.74
N ARG A 112 -2.90 -1.27 15.28
CA ARG A 112 -2.74 -0.74 13.92
C ARG A 112 -2.74 -1.94 12.98
N GLN A 113 -3.84 -2.70 13.03
CA GLN A 113 -4.26 -3.57 11.93
C GLN A 113 -4.70 -2.63 10.81
N GLY A 114 -3.72 -2.00 10.18
CA GLY A 114 -3.86 -1.38 8.87
C GLY A 114 -3.62 -2.45 7.81
N GLY A 115 -4.15 -2.20 6.62
CA GLY A 115 -3.97 -3.11 5.51
C GLY A 115 -5.23 -3.91 5.17
N THR A 116 -5.39 -4.18 3.89
CA THR A 116 -6.45 -5.06 3.40
C THR A 116 -6.03 -6.53 3.61
N LEU A 117 -6.86 -7.35 4.29
CA LEU A 117 -6.53 -8.70 4.81
C LEU A 117 -5.72 -9.60 3.85
N LYS A 118 -6.02 -9.58 2.56
CA LYS A 118 -5.36 -10.42 1.54
C LYS A 118 -3.92 -9.99 1.20
N TRP A 119 -3.53 -8.78 1.59
CA TRP A 119 -2.18 -8.23 1.45
C TRP A 119 -1.43 -8.18 2.79
N MET A 120 -2.08 -8.54 3.90
CA MET A 120 -1.46 -8.51 5.22
C MET A 120 -0.41 -9.62 5.40
N ALA A 121 0.71 -9.24 6.02
CA ALA A 121 1.79 -10.16 6.37
C ALA A 121 1.41 -11.09 7.54
N PRO A 122 1.92 -12.32 7.60
CA PRO A 122 1.54 -13.31 8.61
C PRO A 122 1.77 -12.82 10.04
N GLU A 123 2.86 -12.10 10.30
CA GLU A 123 3.18 -11.55 11.61
C GLU A 123 2.17 -10.51 12.12
N LEU A 124 1.34 -9.94 11.23
CA LEU A 124 0.32 -8.96 11.60
C LEU A 124 -0.96 -9.59 12.17
N PHE A 125 -1.09 -10.92 12.12
CA PHE A 125 -2.20 -11.63 12.76
C PHE A 125 -1.97 -11.90 14.26
N ASP A 126 -0.76 -11.66 14.76
CA ASP A 126 -0.45 -11.81 16.18
C ASP A 126 -1.00 -10.65 17.02
N SER A 127 -1.35 -10.94 18.27
CA SER A 127 -1.88 -9.94 19.20
C SER A 127 -0.83 -8.86 19.49
N GLY A 128 -1.17 -7.59 19.24
CA GLY A 128 -0.29 -6.46 19.46
C GLY A 128 0.75 -6.23 18.37
N ALA A 129 0.66 -6.95 17.25
CA ALA A 129 1.52 -6.72 16.09
C ALA A 129 1.32 -5.32 15.49
N VAL A 130 2.38 -4.80 14.91
CA VAL A 130 2.44 -3.48 14.26
C VAL A 130 3.07 -3.65 12.89
N SER A 131 2.56 -2.93 11.89
CA SER A 131 3.17 -2.90 10.56
C SER A 131 4.66 -2.54 10.63
N SER A 132 5.42 -3.04 9.67
CA SER A 132 6.85 -2.84 9.56
C SER A 132 7.23 -2.64 8.10
N VAL A 133 8.47 -2.22 7.85
CA VAL A 133 9.00 -2.19 6.48
C VAL A 133 8.96 -3.57 5.84
N GLN A 134 9.16 -4.65 6.61
CA GLN A 134 9.03 -6.03 6.13
C GLN A 134 7.59 -6.36 5.74
N SER A 135 6.61 -5.88 6.50
CA SER A 135 5.19 -6.09 6.16
C SER A 135 4.78 -5.35 4.87
N ASP A 136 5.37 -4.17 4.60
CA ASP A 136 5.18 -3.47 3.31
C ASP A 136 5.77 -4.29 2.15
N ILE A 137 6.91 -4.96 2.35
CA ILE A 137 7.51 -5.83 1.33
C ILE A 137 6.64 -7.06 1.07
N TRP A 138 6.02 -7.64 2.10
CA TRP A 138 5.03 -8.70 1.92
C TRP A 138 3.82 -8.20 1.10
N ALA A 139 3.26 -7.05 1.47
CA ALA A 139 2.13 -6.43 0.77
C ALA A 139 2.49 -6.07 -0.69
N PHE A 140 3.73 -5.64 -0.95
CA PHE A 140 4.26 -5.46 -2.30
C PHE A 140 4.32 -6.78 -3.10
N GLY A 141 4.70 -7.88 -2.47
CA GLY A 141 4.63 -9.22 -3.08
C GLY A 141 3.21 -9.63 -3.45
N MET A 142 2.25 -9.37 -2.56
CA MET A 142 0.82 -9.62 -2.82
C MET A 142 0.26 -8.72 -3.92
N THR A 143 0.68 -7.45 -3.96
CA THR A 143 0.34 -6.51 -5.05
C THR A 143 0.96 -6.95 -6.37
N THR A 144 2.17 -7.51 -6.35
CA THR A 144 2.80 -8.10 -7.53
C THR A 144 1.95 -9.23 -8.07
N LEU A 145 1.55 -10.17 -7.21
CA LEU A 145 0.66 -11.28 -7.59
C LEU A 145 -0.67 -10.74 -8.14
N GLU A 146 -1.25 -9.75 -7.48
CA GLU A 146 -2.49 -9.09 -7.89
C GLU A 146 -2.39 -8.54 -9.31
N LEU A 147 -1.38 -7.74 -9.61
CA LEU A 147 -1.27 -7.07 -10.91
C LEU A 147 -0.96 -8.04 -12.05
N PHE A 148 -0.16 -9.08 -11.80
CA PHE A 148 0.12 -10.11 -12.82
C PHE A 148 -1.09 -11.01 -13.10
N THR A 149 -1.78 -11.44 -12.06
CA THR A 149 -2.95 -12.32 -12.18
C THR A 149 -4.23 -11.57 -12.54
N ARG A 150 -4.23 -10.24 -12.38
CA ARG A 150 -5.38 -9.34 -12.53
C ARG A 150 -6.54 -9.67 -11.59
N LYS A 151 -6.23 -10.32 -10.47
CA LYS A 151 -7.18 -10.79 -9.47
C LYS A 151 -6.64 -10.47 -8.09
N ALA A 152 -7.53 -10.20 -7.14
CA ALA A 152 -7.13 -10.06 -5.75
C ALA A 152 -6.42 -11.35 -5.26
N PRO A 153 -5.39 -11.25 -4.40
CA PRO A 153 -4.76 -12.42 -3.80
C PRO A 153 -5.80 -13.31 -3.11
N PHE A 154 -5.61 -14.63 -3.19
CA PHE A 154 -6.53 -15.61 -2.60
C PHE A 154 -7.99 -15.46 -3.09
N CYS A 155 -8.23 -15.06 -4.34
CA CYS A 155 -9.58 -14.88 -4.91
C CYS A 155 -10.46 -16.14 -4.81
N ASP A 156 -9.85 -17.33 -4.78
CA ASP A 156 -10.56 -18.61 -4.73
C ASP A 156 -10.96 -19.03 -3.30
N ILE A 157 -10.56 -18.26 -2.27
CA ILE A 157 -10.88 -18.51 -0.87
C ILE A 157 -11.89 -17.46 -0.40
N SER A 158 -13.10 -17.89 -0.08
CA SER A 158 -14.20 -17.00 0.30
C SER A 158 -14.25 -16.65 1.79
N SER A 159 -13.64 -17.46 2.67
CA SER A 159 -13.67 -17.21 4.12
C SER A 159 -12.42 -16.48 4.60
N MET A 160 -12.59 -15.44 5.42
CA MET A 160 -11.46 -14.72 6.05
C MET A 160 -10.55 -15.67 6.84
N VAL A 161 -11.14 -16.57 7.62
CA VAL A 161 -10.42 -17.60 8.38
C VAL A 161 -9.62 -18.50 7.43
N GLY A 162 -10.18 -18.85 6.26
CA GLY A 162 -9.49 -19.63 5.25
C GLY A 162 -8.28 -18.90 4.67
N VAL A 163 -8.40 -17.60 4.40
CA VAL A 163 -7.29 -16.76 3.91
C VAL A 163 -6.20 -16.66 4.97
N ILE A 164 -6.53 -16.35 6.22
CA ILE A 164 -5.57 -16.29 7.32
C ILE A 164 -4.88 -17.64 7.49
N THR A 165 -5.63 -18.73 7.53
CA THR A 165 -5.07 -20.09 7.62
C THR A 165 -4.12 -20.40 6.46
N ARG A 166 -4.45 -19.94 5.24
CA ARG A 166 -3.59 -20.13 4.07
C ARG A 166 -2.31 -19.30 4.15
N ILE A 167 -2.39 -18.06 4.63
CA ILE A 167 -1.21 -17.19 4.82
C ILE A 167 -0.29 -17.79 5.89
N MET A 168 -0.84 -18.19 7.03
CA MET A 168 -0.09 -18.77 8.15
C MET A 168 0.59 -20.11 7.83
N LYS A 169 0.07 -20.85 6.84
CA LYS A 169 0.74 -22.06 6.32
C LYS A 169 2.06 -21.78 5.58
N GLY A 170 2.32 -20.53 5.19
CA GLY A 170 3.52 -20.14 4.43
C GLY A 170 3.43 -20.45 2.93
N PRO A 171 4.51 -20.16 2.16
CA PRO A 171 4.54 -20.42 0.73
C PRO A 171 4.43 -21.93 0.44
N PRO A 172 3.83 -22.33 -0.70
CA PRO A 172 3.84 -23.73 -1.11
C PRO A 172 5.28 -24.16 -1.43
N ASP A 173 5.59 -25.46 -1.27
CA ASP A 173 6.94 -25.99 -1.52
C ASP A 173 7.44 -25.75 -2.96
N ARG A 174 6.51 -25.51 -3.90
CA ARG A 174 6.81 -25.12 -5.28
C ARG A 174 5.81 -24.05 -5.77
N PRO A 175 6.27 -23.04 -6.53
CA PRO A 175 5.36 -22.14 -7.23
C PRO A 175 4.46 -22.92 -8.18
N ALA A 176 3.16 -22.61 -8.18
CA ALA A 176 2.16 -23.20 -9.08
C ALA A 176 2.24 -22.59 -10.48
#